data_AF-A0A4Q3HEE7-F1
#
_entry.id   AF-A0A4Q3HEE7-F1
#
_cell.length_a   1.000
_cell.length_b   1.000
_cell.length_c   1.000
_cell.angle_alpha   90.00
_cell.angle_beta   90.00
_cell.angle_gamma   90.00
#
_symmetry.space_group_name_H-M   'P 1'
#
loop_
_entity.id
_entity.type
_entity.pdbx_description
1 polymer ?
#
loop_
_entity_poly.entity_id
_entity_poly.type
_entity_poly.pdbx_seq_one_letter_code
_entity_poly.pdbx_strand_id
1 'polypeptide(L)'
;MFETYLTGWQSMTAAYFADAVSLLSGNVTALSVTAAAGIALLLAGLLVAVAQKVTRTRRLIIPAILTILWPIFILYIENTIAWMGRIFLSFFGVGALLVWIGLIVGKAPNKTPIWLIGLGLVSFIAYFGLVTLVPLLL
;
A
#
# COMPACT_ATOMS: atom_id res chain seq x y z
N MET A 1 -19.15 -9.42 -13.64
CA MET A 1 -18.94 -8.73 -12.34
C MET A 1 -17.58 -9.07 -11.74
N PHE A 2 -17.24 -10.35 -11.47
CA PHE A 2 -15.89 -10.72 -10.96
C PHE A 2 -14.75 -10.29 -11.90
N GLU A 3 -14.89 -10.53 -13.20
CA GLU A 3 -13.89 -10.15 -14.22
C GLU A 3 -13.63 -8.64 -14.27
N THR A 4 -14.66 -7.82 -14.04
CA THR A 4 -14.54 -6.35 -13.94
C THR A 4 -13.71 -5.93 -12.73
N TYR A 5 -13.93 -6.55 -11.57
CA TYR A 5 -13.12 -6.27 -10.38
C TYR A 5 -11.68 -6.76 -10.53
N LEU A 6 -11.47 -7.89 -11.18
CA LEU A 6 -10.13 -8.45 -11.41
C LEU A 6 -9.32 -7.58 -12.39
N THR A 7 -9.92 -7.18 -13.50
CA THR A 7 -9.27 -6.29 -14.49
C THR A 7 -9.00 -4.91 -13.92
N GLY A 8 -9.93 -4.34 -13.14
CA GLY A 8 -9.71 -3.08 -12.41
C GLY A 8 -8.61 -3.21 -11.36
N TRP A 9 -8.56 -4.32 -10.61
CA TRP A 9 -7.49 -4.57 -9.65
C TRP A 9 -6.12 -4.66 -10.34
N GLN A 10 -6.05 -5.35 -11.48
CA GLN A 10 -4.82 -5.46 -12.28
C GLN A 10 -4.37 -4.09 -12.79
N SER A 11 -5.26 -3.28 -13.35
CA SER A 11 -4.90 -1.96 -13.88
C SER A 11 -4.43 -1.01 -12.79
N MET A 12 -5.11 -0.97 -11.65
CA MET A 12 -4.74 -0.15 -10.50
C MET A 12 -3.39 -0.56 -9.91
N THR A 13 -3.15 -1.86 -9.80
CA THR A 13 -1.87 -2.39 -9.29
C THR A 13 -0.73 -2.12 -10.30
N ALA A 14 -0.99 -2.30 -11.60
CA ALA A 14 -0.03 -1.98 -12.65
C ALA A 14 0.34 -0.50 -12.68
N ALA A 15 -0.63 0.40 -12.47
CA ALA A 15 -0.40 1.84 -12.38
C ALA A 15 0.57 2.20 -11.24
N TYR A 16 0.39 1.59 -10.06
CA TYR A 16 1.32 1.77 -8.94
C TYR A 16 2.78 1.43 -9.31
N PHE A 17 2.99 0.28 -9.97
CA PHE A 17 4.32 -0.11 -10.40
C PHE A 17 4.86 0.77 -11.54
N ALA A 18 4.01 1.16 -12.49
CA ALA A 18 4.39 2.05 -13.58
C ALA A 18 4.84 3.42 -13.06
N ASP A 19 4.12 3.98 -12.08
CA ASP A 19 4.49 5.25 -11.45
C ASP A 19 5.81 5.14 -10.69
N ALA A 20 6.07 4.03 -9.98
CA ALA A 20 7.37 3.80 -9.36
C ALA A 20 8.52 3.77 -10.37
N VAL A 21 8.31 3.13 -11.52
CA VAL A 21 9.30 3.06 -12.61
C VAL A 21 9.48 4.42 -13.29
N SER A 22 8.42 5.23 -13.39
CA SER A 22 8.48 6.57 -13.99
C SER A 22 9.46 7.52 -13.27
N LEU A 23 9.75 7.26 -12.00
CA LEU A 23 10.77 7.99 -11.25
C LEU A 23 12.17 7.82 -11.88
N LEU A 24 12.46 6.64 -12.44
CA LEU A 24 13.74 6.32 -13.10
C LEU A 24 13.89 7.07 -14.43
N SER A 25 12.78 7.45 -15.08
CA SER A 25 12.78 8.27 -16.29
C SER A 25 12.72 9.78 -15.98
N GLY A 26 12.89 10.18 -14.72
CA GLY A 26 12.92 11.58 -14.30
C GLY A 26 11.56 12.22 -14.05
N ASN A 27 10.46 11.47 -14.09
CA ASN A 27 9.12 11.99 -13.79
C ASN A 27 8.88 12.01 -12.27
N VAL A 28 9.21 13.12 -11.62
CA VAL A 28 9.08 13.28 -10.17
C VAL A 28 7.72 13.90 -9.82
N THR A 29 6.80 13.07 -9.36
CA THR A 29 5.46 13.45 -8.88
C THR A 29 5.24 12.86 -7.50
N ALA A 30 4.24 13.36 -6.76
CA ALA A 30 3.86 12.77 -5.48
C ALA A 30 3.50 11.27 -5.61
N LEU A 31 2.87 10.88 -6.73
CA LEU A 31 2.51 9.50 -7.04
C LEU A 31 3.75 8.62 -7.28
N SER A 32 4.66 9.06 -8.15
CA SER A 32 5.88 8.29 -8.46
C SER A 32 6.81 8.15 -7.26
N VAL A 33 6.96 9.21 -6.45
CA VAL A 33 7.76 9.16 -5.20
C VAL A 33 7.13 8.22 -4.18
N THR A 34 5.81 8.27 -3.97
CA THR A 34 5.11 7.41 -3.00
C THR A 34 5.22 5.95 -3.41
N ALA A 35 5.02 5.64 -4.69
CA ALA A 35 5.10 4.27 -5.20
C ALA A 35 6.55 3.73 -5.11
N ALA A 36 7.53 4.52 -5.54
CA ALA A 36 8.94 4.12 -5.46
C ALA A 36 9.41 3.90 -4.02
N ALA A 37 9.06 4.81 -3.10
CA ALA A 37 9.39 4.67 -1.68
C ALA A 37 8.74 3.44 -1.07
N GLY A 38 7.46 3.18 -1.38
CA GLY A 38 6.75 2.00 -0.89
C GLY A 38 7.40 0.69 -1.33
N ILE A 39 7.80 0.59 -2.60
CA ILE A 39 8.52 -0.59 -3.13
C ILE A 39 9.88 -0.74 -2.46
N ALA A 40 10.66 0.34 -2.36
CA ALA A 40 11.97 0.32 -1.74
C ALA A 40 11.92 -0.12 -0.28
N LEU A 41 10.95 0.41 0.50
CA LEU A 41 10.72 0.03 1.89
C LEU A 41 10.32 -1.45 2.02
N LEU A 42 9.43 -1.92 1.15
CA LEU A 42 8.99 -3.32 1.16
C LEU A 42 10.15 -4.27 0.85
N LEU A 43 10.95 -3.97 -0.18
CA LEU A 43 12.14 -4.75 -0.55
C LEU A 43 13.19 -4.73 0.56
N ALA A 44 13.55 -3.55 1.07
CA ALA A 44 14.50 -3.41 2.17
C ALA A 44 14.02 -4.18 3.41
N GLY A 45 12.74 -4.09 3.75
CA GLY A 45 12.15 -4.80 4.88
C GLY A 45 12.18 -6.30 4.72
N LEU A 46 11.91 -6.82 3.52
CA LEU A 46 12.03 -8.24 3.20
C LEU A 46 13.48 -8.72 3.30
N LEU A 47 14.43 -7.98 2.72
CA LEU A 47 15.86 -8.30 2.80
C LEU A 47 16.35 -8.34 4.25
N VAL A 48 16.00 -7.35 5.06
CA VAL A 48 16.34 -7.30 6.48
C VAL A 48 15.66 -8.45 7.24
N ALA A 49 14.40 -8.79 6.93
CA ALA A 49 13.69 -9.89 7.57
C ALA A 49 14.36 -11.24 7.31
N VAL A 50 14.82 -11.48 6.08
CA VAL A 50 15.54 -12.69 5.68
C VAL A 50 16.91 -12.73 6.35
N ALA A 51 17.69 -11.64 6.27
CA ALA A 51 19.01 -11.55 6.86
C ALA A 51 19.00 -11.77 8.39
N GLN A 52 18.01 -11.19 9.08
CA GLN A 52 17.85 -11.29 10.53
C GLN A 52 16.99 -12.50 10.97
N LYS A 53 16.54 -13.35 10.03
CA LYS A 53 15.68 -14.52 10.28
C LYS A 53 14.47 -14.23 11.18
N VAL A 54 13.84 -13.06 11.00
CA VAL A 54 12.72 -12.62 11.85
C VAL A 54 11.45 -13.38 11.48
N THR A 55 11.17 -14.47 12.19
CA THR A 55 9.97 -15.31 11.99
C THR A 55 8.68 -14.55 12.25
N ARG A 56 8.73 -13.50 13.08
CA ARG A 56 7.56 -12.69 13.44
C ARG A 56 7.04 -11.84 12.28
N THR A 57 7.85 -11.61 11.24
CA THR A 57 7.44 -10.97 9.98
C THR A 57 6.29 -11.72 9.32
N ARG A 58 6.12 -13.03 9.58
CA ARG A 58 4.96 -13.81 9.12
C ARG A 58 3.62 -13.26 9.60
N ARG A 59 3.58 -12.52 10.71
CA ARG A 59 2.35 -11.86 11.18
C ARG A 59 1.89 -10.73 10.26
N LEU A 60 2.75 -10.27 9.35
CA LEU A 60 2.40 -9.31 8.31
C LEU A 60 1.74 -9.95 7.09
N ILE A 61 1.62 -11.29 7.02
CA ILE A 61 0.95 -11.96 5.88
C ILE A 61 -0.52 -11.53 5.79
N ILE A 62 -1.24 -11.52 6.91
CA ILE A 62 -2.65 -11.10 6.94
C ILE A 62 -2.80 -9.64 6.44
N PRO A 63 -2.12 -8.64 7.02
CA PRO A 63 -2.22 -7.28 6.51
C PRO A 63 -1.69 -7.13 5.07
N ALA A 64 -0.71 -7.92 4.64
CA ALA A 64 -0.25 -7.91 3.25
C ALA A 64 -1.34 -8.40 2.28
N ILE A 65 -2.04 -9.49 2.61
CA ILE A 65 -3.16 -9.99 1.79
C ILE A 65 -4.27 -8.94 1.73
N LEU A 66 -4.65 -8.34 2.87
CA LEU A 66 -5.67 -7.28 2.91
C LEU A 66 -5.24 -6.04 2.10
N THR A 67 -3.95 -5.71 2.13
CA THR A 67 -3.38 -4.60 1.33
C THR A 67 -3.42 -4.91 -0.16
N ILE A 68 -3.14 -6.15 -0.58
CA ILE A 68 -3.24 -6.56 -2.00
C ILE A 68 -4.68 -6.52 -2.47
N LEU A 69 -5.65 -6.88 -1.62
CA LEU A 69 -7.07 -6.82 -1.93
C LEU A 69 -7.63 -5.39 -1.91
N TRP A 70 -6.85 -4.41 -1.47
CA TRP A 70 -7.28 -3.02 -1.30
C TRP A 70 -7.91 -2.38 -2.56
N PRO A 71 -7.35 -2.54 -3.77
CA PRO A 71 -7.97 -1.97 -4.98
C PRO A 71 -9.38 -2.53 -5.24
N ILE A 72 -9.64 -3.79 -4.87
CA ILE A 72 -10.98 -4.40 -5.01
C ILE A 72 -11.97 -3.69 -4.08
N PHE A 73 -11.57 -3.40 -2.84
CA PHE A 73 -12.42 -2.64 -1.90
C PHE A 73 -12.72 -1.22 -2.42
N ILE A 74 -11.73 -0.56 -3.02
CA ILE A 74 -11.91 0.76 -3.62
C ILE A 74 -12.93 0.71 -4.76
N LEU A 75 -12.80 -0.24 -5.69
CA LEU A 75 -13.72 -0.43 -6.81
C LEU A 75 -15.14 -0.73 -6.33
N TYR A 76 -15.28 -1.54 -5.27
CA TYR A 76 -16.57 -1.86 -4.68
C TYR A 76 -17.26 -0.61 -4.07
N ILE A 77 -16.51 0.19 -3.30
CA ILE A 77 -17.03 1.39 -2.66
C ILE A 77 -17.33 2.49 -3.67
N GLU A 78 -16.53 2.64 -4.72
CA GLU A 78 -16.79 3.61 -5.79
C GLU A 78 -18.16 3.40 -6.43
N ASN A 79 -18.53 2.14 -6.69
CA ASN A 79 -19.84 1.79 -7.24
C ASN A 79 -21.01 2.16 -6.31
N THR A 80 -20.73 2.46 -5.03
CA THR A 80 -21.76 2.71 -4.01
C THR A 80 -21.79 4.17 -3.53
N ILE A 81 -20.63 4.77 -3.22
CA ILE A 81 -20.48 6.08 -2.54
C ILE A 81 -19.61 7.05 -3.36
N ALA A 82 -19.34 6.72 -4.64
CA ALA A 82 -18.54 7.52 -5.56
C ALA A 82 -17.15 7.89 -4.99
N TRP A 83 -16.62 9.04 -5.39
CA TRP A 83 -15.23 9.47 -5.10
C TRP A 83 -14.95 9.73 -3.61
N MET A 84 -15.95 10.18 -2.83
CA MET A 84 -15.78 10.43 -1.38
C MET A 84 -15.47 9.14 -0.62
N GLY A 85 -16.10 8.03 -1.03
CA GLY A 85 -15.86 6.72 -0.42
C GLY A 85 -14.41 6.26 -0.55
N ARG A 86 -13.75 6.55 -1.68
CA ARG A 86 -12.35 6.17 -1.92
C ARG A 86 -11.37 6.87 -0.98
N ILE A 87 -11.61 8.16 -0.72
CA ILE A 87 -10.78 8.97 0.18
C ILE A 87 -10.93 8.48 1.62
N PHE A 88 -12.17 8.36 2.10
CA PHE A 88 -12.45 7.86 3.44
C PHE A 88 -11.89 6.47 3.67
N LEU A 89 -12.09 5.56 2.70
CA LEU A 89 -11.57 4.20 2.78
C LEU A 89 -10.04 4.23 2.88
N SER A 90 -9.35 4.98 2.01
CA SER A 90 -7.88 5.07 2.01
C SER A 90 -7.32 5.63 3.32
N PHE A 91 -7.91 6.68 3.89
CA PHE A 91 -7.49 7.20 5.20
C PHE A 91 -7.70 6.18 6.32
N PHE A 92 -8.85 5.52 6.34
CA PHE A 92 -9.14 4.49 7.34
C PHE A 92 -8.22 3.28 7.17
N GLY A 93 -7.91 2.89 5.92
CA GLY A 93 -6.98 1.82 5.58
C GLY A 93 -5.57 2.09 6.06
N VAL A 94 -5.05 3.28 5.76
CA VAL A 94 -3.74 3.73 6.26
C VAL A 94 -3.72 3.72 7.79
N GLY A 95 -4.73 4.31 8.43
CA GLY A 95 -4.83 4.36 9.89
C GLY A 95 -4.89 2.98 10.54
N ALA A 96 -5.79 2.10 10.05
CA ALA A 96 -5.95 0.75 10.55
C ALA A 96 -4.68 -0.09 10.38
N LEU A 97 -4.01 0.04 9.23
CA LEU A 97 -2.77 -0.67 8.95
C LEU A 97 -1.63 -0.19 9.86
N LEU A 98 -1.51 1.13 10.09
CA LEU A 98 -0.53 1.69 11.03
C LEU A 98 -0.76 1.21 12.46
N VAL A 99 -2.01 1.17 12.93
CA VAL A 99 -2.37 0.61 14.24
C VAL A 99 -1.97 -0.86 14.31
N TRP A 100 -2.29 -1.64 13.28
CA TRP A 100 -1.95 -3.06 13.22
C TRP A 100 -0.43 -3.29 13.26
N ILE A 101 0.34 -2.53 12.47
CA ILE A 101 1.80 -2.57 12.45
C ILE A 101 2.33 -2.22 13.85
N GLY A 102 1.81 -1.16 14.48
CA GLY A 102 2.17 -0.75 15.84
C GLY A 102 1.97 -1.86 16.87
N LEU A 103 0.84 -2.59 16.80
CA LEU A 103 0.55 -3.73 17.67
C LEU A 103 1.53 -4.90 17.49
N ILE A 104 1.97 -5.17 16.25
CA ILE A 104 2.94 -6.23 15.96
C ILE A 104 4.34 -5.80 16.43
N VAL A 105 4.75 -4.58 16.11
CA VAL A 105 6.04 -3.97 16.46
C VAL A 105 6.24 -3.93 17.97
N GLY A 106 5.21 -3.53 18.74
CA GLY A 106 5.32 -3.35 20.19
C GLY A 106 5.77 -4.61 20.94
N LYS A 107 5.52 -5.79 20.35
CA LYS A 107 5.87 -7.07 20.96
C LYS A 107 7.17 -7.66 20.40
N ALA A 108 7.72 -7.13 19.31
CA ALA A 108 8.79 -7.78 18.54
C ALA A 108 10.20 -7.42 19.04
N PRO A 109 11.13 -8.39 19.10
CA PRO A 109 12.51 -8.13 19.52
C PRO A 109 13.27 -7.28 18.48
N ASN A 110 13.11 -7.59 17.18
CA ASN A 110 13.63 -6.77 16.08
C ASN A 110 12.47 -6.10 15.33
N LYS A 111 12.41 -4.77 15.43
CA LYS A 111 11.29 -3.94 14.95
C LYS A 111 11.48 -3.45 13.51
N THR A 112 12.73 -3.28 13.09
CA THR A 112 13.10 -2.70 11.79
C THR A 112 12.44 -3.37 10.58
N PRO A 113 12.52 -4.71 10.39
CA PRO A 113 11.90 -5.33 9.21
C PRO A 113 10.37 -5.18 9.20
N ILE A 114 9.76 -5.15 10.38
CA ILE A 114 8.30 -5.03 10.52
C ILE A 114 7.84 -3.62 10.15
N TRP A 115 8.59 -2.59 10.57
CA TRP A 115 8.34 -1.21 10.15
C TRP A 115 8.55 -1.00 8.65
N LEU A 116 9.64 -1.51 8.10
CA LEU A 116 9.95 -1.35 6.67
C LEU A 116 8.88 -1.99 5.78
N ILE A 117 8.51 -3.25 6.06
CA ILE A 117 7.44 -3.92 5.32
C ILE A 117 6.10 -3.22 5.56
N GLY A 118 5.81 -2.88 6.82
CA GLY A 118 4.58 -2.20 7.18
C GLY A 118 4.39 -0.87 6.47
N LEU A 119 5.41 -0.02 6.44
CA LEU A 119 5.39 1.26 5.72
C LEU A 119 5.31 1.08 4.21
N GLY A 120 5.93 0.02 3.66
CA GLY A 120 5.75 -0.36 2.26
C GLY A 120 4.29 -0.67 1.93
N LEU A 121 3.62 -1.45 2.79
CA LEU A 121 2.18 -1.75 2.65
C LEU A 121 1.31 -0.50 2.81
N VAL A 122 1.63 0.38 3.77
CA VAL A 122 0.92 1.66 3.96
C VAL A 122 1.06 2.55 2.73
N SER A 123 2.23 2.60 2.11
CA SER A 123 2.48 3.40 0.92
C SER A 123 1.63 2.95 -0.27
N PHE A 124 1.40 1.63 -0.40
CA PHE A 124 0.49 1.09 -1.41
C PHE A 124 -0.95 1.56 -1.21
N ILE A 125 -1.47 1.54 0.03
CA ILE A 125 -2.81 2.05 0.34
C ILE A 125 -2.90 3.57 0.12
N ALA A 126 -1.90 4.30 0.61
CA ALA A 126 -1.83 5.76 0.53
C ALA A 126 -1.80 6.25 -0.93
N TYR A 127 -1.12 5.52 -1.82
CA TYR A 127 -1.09 5.81 -3.25
C TYR A 127 -2.50 5.94 -3.84
N PHE A 128 -3.42 5.02 -3.52
CA PHE A 128 -4.78 5.10 -4.07
C PHE A 128 -5.61 6.26 -3.50
N GLY A 129 -5.32 6.65 -2.25
CA GLY A 129 -5.84 7.90 -1.69
C GLY A 129 -5.34 9.10 -2.48
N LEU A 130 -4.04 9.16 -2.79
CA LEU A 130 -3.41 10.24 -3.55
C LEU A 130 -3.92 10.32 -4.99
N VAL A 131 -4.07 9.19 -5.70
CA VAL A 131 -4.64 9.17 -7.06
C VAL A 131 -6.03 9.81 -7.08
N THR A 132 -6.80 9.67 -6.01
CA THR A 132 -8.13 10.27 -5.89
C THR A 132 -8.07 11.75 -5.49
N LEU A 133 -7.11 12.14 -4.65
CA LEU A 133 -6.97 13.51 -4.13
C LEU A 133 -6.33 14.47 -5.12
N VAL A 134 -5.33 14.04 -5.88
CA VAL A 134 -4.56 14.93 -6.79
C VAL A 134 -5.45 15.67 -7.79
N PRO A 135 -6.43 15.03 -8.47
CA PRO A 135 -7.33 15.73 -9.39
C PRO A 135 -8.32 16.70 -8.73
N LEU A 136 -8.57 16.58 -7.42
CA LEU A 136 -9.50 17.46 -6.69
C LEU A 136 -8.82 18.73 -6.16
N LEU A 137 -7.49 18.77 -6.18
CA LEU A 137 -6.67 19.87 -5.68
C LEU A 137 -6.13 20.77 -6.81
N LEU A 138 -6.44 20.43 -8.06
CA LEU A 138 -6.07 21.15 -9.29
C LEU A 138 -7.33 21.72 -9.96
#